data_AF-A0A847H342-F1
#
_entry.id   AF-A0A847H342-F1
#
_cell.length_a   1.000
_cell.length_b   1.000
_cell.length_c   1.000
_cell.angle_alpha   90.00
_cell.angle_beta   90.00
_cell.angle_gamma   90.00
#
_symmetry.space_group_name_H-M   'P 1'
#
loop_
_entity.id
_entity.type
_entity.pdbx_description
1 polymer ?
#
loop_
_entity_poly.entity_id
_entity_poly.type
_entity_poly.pdbx_seq_one_letter_code
_entity_poly.pdbx_strand_id
1 'polypeptide(L)'
;MSKKFLTAEQILTADDFRYAEVDVPEWGGTVRIKSMNANQRDILSRAIKDKGESDASELMLIMCVVDEDGKRIFERNHLEALKKKSVAPITR
;
A
#
# COMPACT_ATOMS: atom_id res chain seq x y z
N MET A 1 -31.99 17.50 0.47
CA MET A 1 -31.36 16.54 1.41
C MET A 1 -30.66 17.33 2.50
N SER A 2 -30.92 17.02 3.76
CA SER A 2 -30.24 17.67 4.90
C SER A 2 -28.81 17.12 5.04
N LYS A 3 -27.84 18.00 5.29
CA LYS A 3 -26.43 17.59 5.52
C LYS A 3 -26.32 16.90 6.88
N LYS A 4 -25.62 15.76 6.92
CA LYS A 4 -25.22 15.06 8.16
C LYS A 4 -23.76 15.38 8.44
N PHE A 5 -23.46 15.90 9.63
CA PHE A 5 -22.10 16.06 10.14
C PHE A 5 -21.72 14.83 11.00
N LEU A 6 -20.47 14.39 10.91
CA LEU A 6 -19.97 13.24 11.66
C LEU A 6 -19.31 13.68 12.97
N THR A 7 -19.38 12.83 14.00
CA THR A 7 -18.59 12.98 15.22
C THR A 7 -17.17 12.44 15.02
N ALA A 8 -16.24 12.81 15.90
CA ALA A 8 -14.89 12.25 15.88
C ALA A 8 -14.90 10.73 16.04
N GLU A 9 -15.73 10.19 16.94
CA GLU A 9 -15.89 8.75 17.14
C GLU A 9 -16.32 8.04 15.85
N GLN A 10 -17.33 8.58 15.14
CA GLN A 10 -17.81 8.01 13.88
C GLN A 10 -16.73 7.92 12.80
N ILE A 11 -15.79 8.87 12.78
CA ILE A 11 -14.67 8.87 11.83
C ILE A 11 -13.59 7.88 12.30
N LEU A 12 -13.23 7.90 13.58
CA LEU A 12 -12.15 7.08 14.13
C LEU A 12 -12.48 5.58 14.17
N THR A 13 -13.77 5.21 14.16
CA THR A 13 -14.23 3.81 14.10
C THR A 13 -14.70 3.38 12.72
N ALA A 14 -14.60 4.24 11.70
CA ALA A 14 -14.98 3.87 10.35
C ALA A 14 -14.00 2.84 9.78
N ASP A 15 -14.52 1.80 9.13
CA ASP A 15 -13.71 0.95 8.24
C ASP A 15 -13.76 1.56 6.83
N ASP A 16 -12.80 2.43 6.56
CA ASP A 16 -12.70 3.20 5.32
C ASP A 16 -11.54 2.75 4.43
N PHE A 17 -10.95 1.59 4.74
CA PHE A 17 -9.94 0.98 3.89
C PHE A 17 -10.55 0.30 2.67
N ARG A 18 -9.93 0.51 1.52
CA ARG A 18 -10.28 -0.19 0.28
C ARG A 18 -9.30 -1.32 0.03
N TYR A 19 -9.83 -2.42 -0.49
CA TYR A 19 -9.03 -3.57 -0.92
C TYR A 19 -9.27 -3.83 -2.41
N ALA A 20 -8.23 -4.27 -3.10
CA ALA A 20 -8.29 -4.75 -4.48
C ALA A 20 -7.45 -6.02 -4.60
N GLU A 21 -7.94 -7.00 -5.34
CA GLU A 21 -7.18 -8.18 -5.73
C GLU A 21 -6.66 -7.99 -7.14
N VAL A 22 -5.38 -8.23 -7.34
CA VAL A 22 -4.69 -8.05 -8.62
C VAL A 22 -4.02 -9.35 -8.98
N ASP A 23 -4.46 -9.97 -10.08
CA ASP A 23 -3.78 -11.14 -10.62
C ASP A 23 -2.41 -10.74 -11.14
N VAL A 24 -1.39 -11.51 -10.79
CA VAL A 24 0.01 -11.31 -11.19
C VAL A 24 0.58 -12.63 -11.73
N PRO A 25 0.28 -12.98 -13.00
CA PRO A 25 0.76 -14.21 -13.63
C PRO A 25 2.28 -14.40 -13.56
N GLU A 26 3.05 -13.32 -13.58
CA GLU A 26 4.51 -13.30 -13.46
C GLU A 26 5.00 -13.83 -12.11
N TRP A 27 4.15 -13.78 -11.08
CA TRP A 27 4.40 -14.36 -9.75
C TRP A 27 3.58 -15.63 -9.50
N GLY A 28 2.78 -16.07 -10.48
CA GLY A 28 1.99 -17.29 -10.41
C GLY A 28 0.81 -17.22 -9.44
N GLY A 29 0.30 -16.02 -9.14
CA GLY A 29 -0.80 -15.87 -8.19
C GLY A 29 -1.41 -14.47 -8.18
N THR A 30 -2.21 -14.21 -7.15
CA THR A 30 -2.93 -12.95 -6.94
C THR A 30 -2.39 -12.25 -5.71
N VAL A 31 -2.27 -10.93 -5.76
CA VAL A 31 -1.92 -10.12 -4.59
C VAL A 31 -3.11 -9.29 -4.15
N ARG A 32 -3.30 -9.14 -2.83
CA ARG A 32 -4.28 -8.23 -2.27
C ARG A 32 -3.61 -6.93 -1.88
N ILE A 33 -4.19 -5.82 -2.33
CA ILE A 33 -3.70 -4.46 -2.12
C ILE A 33 -4.69 -3.73 -1.23
N LYS A 34 -4.19 -3.07 -0.18
CA LYS A 34 -4.95 -2.21 0.73
C LYS A 34 -4.56 -0.74 0.52
N SER A 35 -5.52 0.17 0.59
CA SER A 35 -5.24 1.61 0.60
C SER A 35 -4.34 2.01 1.78
N MET A 36 -3.39 2.93 1.54
CA MET A 36 -2.51 3.43 2.61
C MET A 36 -3.29 4.19 3.69
N ASN A 37 -2.86 4.04 4.94
CA ASN A 37 -3.21 4.99 5.98
C ASN A 37 -2.35 6.26 5.89
N ALA A 38 -2.74 7.30 6.64
CA ALA A 38 -2.05 8.61 6.63
C ALA A 38 -0.55 8.49 6.98
N ASN A 39 -0.18 7.68 7.98
CA ASN A 39 1.21 7.50 8.38
C ASN A 39 2.06 6.83 7.29
N GLN A 40 1.53 5.80 6.61
CA GLN A 40 2.20 5.16 5.49
C GLN A 40 2.41 6.13 4.32
N ARG A 41 1.39 6.94 4.02
CA ARG A 41 1.48 7.99 2.99
C ARG A 41 2.55 9.03 3.34
N ASP A 42 2.66 9.42 4.60
CA ASP A 42 3.68 10.35 5.08
C ASP A 42 5.09 9.76 4.95
N ILE A 43 5.28 8.48 5.33
CA ILE A 43 6.56 7.79 5.18
C ILE A 43 6.99 7.75 3.70
N LEU A 44 6.07 7.39 2.80
CA LEU A 44 6.35 7.37 1.37
C LEU A 44 6.69 8.77 0.84
N SER A 45 5.91 9.78 1.23
CA SER A 45 6.13 11.16 0.79
C SER A 45 7.47 11.72 1.25
N ARG A 46 7.89 11.41 2.49
CA ARG A 46 9.22 11.78 3.00
C ARG A 46 10.32 11.04 2.25
N ALA A 47 10.16 9.74 2.01
CA ALA A 47 11.14 8.96 1.24
C ALA A 47 11.35 9.54 -0.17
N ILE A 48 10.26 9.91 -0.85
CA ILE A 48 10.32 10.55 -2.16
C ILE A 48 11.00 11.92 -2.09
N LYS A 49 10.69 12.72 -1.07
CA LYS A 49 11.32 14.03 -0.88
C LYS A 49 12.83 13.93 -0.64
N ASP A 50 13.26 12.94 0.13
CA ASP A 50 14.66 12.80 0.56
C ASP A 50 15.53 12.10 -0.49
N LYS A 51 14.97 11.12 -1.23
CA LYS A 51 15.74 10.22 -2.12
C LYS A 51 15.27 10.24 -3.58
N GLY A 52 14.22 11.00 -3.90
CA GLY A 52 13.56 10.94 -5.19
C GLY A 52 12.64 9.72 -5.34
N GLU A 53 12.16 9.49 -6.55
CA GLU A 53 11.13 8.47 -6.84
C GLU A 53 11.69 7.06 -7.10
N SER A 54 13.00 6.87 -6.99
CA SER A 54 13.69 5.65 -7.39
C SER A 54 13.26 4.38 -6.65
N ASP A 55 12.78 4.50 -5.41
CA ASP A 55 12.29 3.38 -4.59
C ASP A 55 10.76 3.45 -4.37
N ALA A 56 10.05 4.36 -5.05
CA ALA A 56 8.66 4.67 -4.74
C ALA A 56 7.73 3.46 -4.96
N SER A 57 7.92 2.72 -6.06
CA SER A 57 7.09 1.57 -6.40
C SER A 57 7.29 0.40 -5.44
N GLU A 58 8.53 0.09 -5.08
CA GLU A 58 8.84 -0.98 -4.12
C GLU A 58 8.34 -0.63 -2.72
N LEU A 59 8.45 0.65 -2.32
CA LEU A 59 7.88 1.12 -1.06
C LEU A 59 6.35 1.05 -1.07
N MET A 60 5.68 1.31 -2.20
CA MET A 60 4.23 1.10 -2.32
C MET A 60 3.88 -0.39 -2.14
N LEU A 61 4.62 -1.32 -2.74
CA LEU A 61 4.40 -2.75 -2.52
C LEU A 61 4.57 -3.13 -1.04
N ILE A 62 5.63 -2.63 -0.39
CA ILE A 62 5.88 -2.87 1.03
C ILE A 62 4.73 -2.35 1.90
N MET A 63 4.12 -1.21 1.56
CA MET A 63 3.08 -0.58 2.37
C MET A 63 1.68 -1.13 2.11
N CYS A 64 1.39 -1.56 0.89
CA CYS A 64 0.02 -1.80 0.43
C CYS A 64 -0.29 -3.29 0.21
N VAL A 65 0.68 -4.15 -0.06
CA VAL A 65 0.39 -5.58 -0.28
C VAL A 65 0.17 -6.27 1.07
N VAL A 66 -1.00 -6.92 1.20
CA VAL A 66 -1.49 -7.52 2.44
C VAL A 66 -1.96 -8.95 2.24
N ASP A 67 -2.05 -9.70 3.33
CA ASP A 67 -2.70 -11.00 3.40
C ASP A 67 -4.24 -10.87 3.55
N GLU A 68 -4.90 -12.01 3.79
CA GLU A 68 -6.36 -12.09 3.98
C GLU A 68 -6.86 -11.33 5.22
N ASP A 69 -6.01 -11.23 6.26
CA ASP A 69 -6.26 -10.47 7.49
C ASP A 69 -6.01 -8.96 7.31
N GLY A 70 -5.51 -8.53 6.15
CA GLY A 70 -5.14 -7.14 5.90
C GLY A 70 -3.80 -6.73 6.56
N LYS A 71 -2.97 -7.70 6.97
CA LYS A 71 -1.61 -7.47 7.47
C LYS A 71 -0.63 -7.45 6.31
N ARG A 72 0.35 -6.55 6.36
CA ARG A 72 1.37 -6.45 5.31
C ARG A 72 2.21 -7.72 5.26
N ILE A 73 2.44 -8.23 4.06
CA ILE A 73 3.29 -9.41 3.84
C ILE A 73 4.77 -9.06 3.65
N PHE A 74 5.06 -7.79 3.33
CA PHE A 74 6.42 -7.29 3.16
C PHE A 74 6.82 -6.35 4.28
N GLU A 75 8.11 -6.33 4.56
CA GLU A 75 8.77 -5.45 5.51
C GLU A 75 9.83 -4.62 4.80
N ARG A 76 10.37 -3.60 5.50
CA ARG A 76 11.38 -2.70 4.94
C ARG A 76 12.68 -3.42 4.52
N ASN A 77 13.04 -4.51 5.18
CA ASN A 77 14.22 -5.31 4.84
C ASN A 77 14.09 -6.03 3.48
N HIS A 78 12.88 -6.14 2.92
CA HIS A 78 12.65 -6.74 1.60
C HIS A 78 12.91 -5.77 0.43
N LEU A 79 13.18 -4.49 0.69
CA LEU A 79 13.37 -3.47 -0.36
C LEU A 79 14.41 -3.88 -1.41
N GLU A 80 15.60 -4.29 -0.97
CA GLU A 80 16.69 -4.68 -1.89
C GLU A 80 16.39 -5.97 -2.66
N ALA A 81 15.51 -6.83 -2.14
CA ALA A 81 15.04 -8.02 -2.85
C ALA A 81 13.99 -7.65 -3.92
N LEU A 82 13.07 -6.74 -3.59
CA LEU A 82 12.06 -6.22 -4.52
C LEU A 82 12.68 -5.47 -5.69
N LYS A 83 13.72 -4.66 -5.46
CA LYS A 83 14.47 -3.96 -6.51
C LYS A 83 15.15 -4.88 -7.53
N LYS A 84 15.31 -6.16 -7.21
CA LYS A 84 15.88 -7.19 -8.11
C LYS A 84 14.81 -7.96 -8.88
N LYS A 85 13.53 -7.72 -8.62
CA LYS A 85 12.43 -8.36 -9.33
C LYS A 85 12.23 -7.71 -10.70
N SER A 86 11.53 -8.43 -11.59
CA SER A 86 11.06 -7.88 -12.84
C SER A 86 10.16 -6.67 -12.58
N VAL A 87 10.34 -5.61 -13.38
CA VAL A 87 9.56 -4.37 -13.27
C VAL A 87 8.10 -4.57 -13.69
N ALA A 88 7.82 -5.48 -14.62
CA ALA A 88 6.48 -5.69 -15.19
C ALA A 88 5.35 -5.86 -14.15
N PRO A 89 5.47 -6.74 -13.14
CA PRO A 89 4.45 -6.86 -12.09
C PRO A 89 4.42 -5.67 -11.11
N ILE A 90 5.50 -4.90 -11.00
CA ILE A 90 5.61 -3.77 -10.05
C ILE A 90 4.92 -2.51 -10.59
N THR A 91 4.90 -2.31 -11.92
CA THR A 91 4.34 -1.12 -12.58
C THR A 91 2.94 -1.32 -13.17
N ARG A 92 2.27 -2.43 -12.83
CA ARG A 92 0.90 -2.74 -13.27
C ARG A 92 -0.12 -1.83 -12.57
#